data_AF-A0A5J4PHE0-F1
#
_entry.id   AF-A0A5J4PHE0-F1
#
_cell.length_a   1.000
_cell.length_b   1.000
_cell.length_c   1.000
_cell.angle_alpha   90.00
_cell.angle_beta   90.00
_cell.angle_gamma   90.00
#
_symmetry.space_group_name_H-M   'P 1'
#
loop_
_entity.id
_entity.type
_entity.pdbx_description
1 polymer ?
#
loop_
_entity_poly.entity_id
_entity_poly.type
_entity_poly.pdbx_seq_one_letter_code
_entity_poly.pdbx_strand_id
1 'polypeptide(L)' 'MKRADTPHPGRQKDEQIRKNIRFFLLSAEMRPVTDIYTRIVETLYEFPGRVRIISEVLGVSTQQIYSAARAHCLGLKWI' A
#
# COMPACT_ATOMS: atom_id res chain seq x y z
N MET A 1 -0.42 1.46 -39.10
CA MET A 1 -0.59 0.42 -38.05
C MET A 1 -0.03 0.96 -36.74
N LYS A 2 -0.87 1.15 -35.70
CA LYS A 2 -0.39 1.48 -34.35
C LYS A 2 0.27 0.23 -33.76
N ARG A 3 1.55 0.31 -33.38
CA ARG A 3 2.22 -0.76 -32.63
C ARG A 3 1.47 -0.94 -31.31
N ALA A 4 1.08 -2.17 -30.99
CA ALA A 4 0.58 -2.50 -29.67
C ALA A 4 1.68 -2.20 -28.66
N ASP A 5 1.39 -1.33 -27.70
CA ASP A 5 2.30 -1.00 -26.59
C ASP A 5 2.32 -2.22 -25.66
N THR A 6 3.23 -3.15 -25.92
CA THR A 6 3.38 -4.35 -25.09
C THR A 6 3.85 -3.90 -23.70
N PRO A 7 3.08 -4.14 -22.62
CA PRO A 7 3.43 -3.59 -21.32
C PRO A 7 4.77 -4.13 -20.85
N HIS A 8 5.69 -3.22 -20.51
CA HIS A 8 7.00 -3.57 -19.99
C HIS A 8 6.86 -4.52 -18.78
N PRO A 9 7.62 -5.63 -18.68
CA PRO A 9 7.51 -6.60 -17.58
C PRO A 9 7.51 -5.99 -16.15
N GLY A 10 8.23 -4.88 -15.93
CA GLY A 10 8.18 -4.16 -14.66
C GLY A 10 6.79 -3.58 -14.34
N ARG A 11 6.11 -3.01 -15.35
CA ARG A 11 4.74 -2.48 -15.22
C ARG A 11 3.73 -3.58 -14.88
N GLN A 12 3.89 -4.77 -15.46
CA GLN A 12 2.99 -5.89 -15.17
C GLN A 12 3.13 -6.38 -13.72
N LYS A 13 4.36 -6.42 -13.21
CA LYS A 13 4.64 -6.80 -11.82
C LYS A 13 4.05 -5.81 -10.83
N ASP A 14 4.22 -4.51 -11.08
CA ASP A 14 3.68 -3.46 -10.21
C ASP A 14 2.14 -3.47 -10.21
N GLU A 15 1.51 -3.70 -11.37
CA GLU A 15 0.06 -3.82 -11.47
C GLU A 15 -0.49 -5.05 -10.74
N GLN A 16 0.22 -6.18 -10.80
CA GLN A 16 -0.17 -7.37 -10.03
C GLN A 16 -0.06 -7.12 -8.52
N ILE A 17 1.01 -6.47 -8.07
CA ILE A 17 1.18 -6.08 -6.66
C ILE A 17 0.06 -5.13 -6.24
N ARG A 18 -0.27 -4.14 -7.07
CA ARG A 18 -1.38 -3.20 -6.83
C ARG A 18 -2.71 -3.91 -6.65
N LYS A 19 -3.02 -4.91 -7.50
CA LYS A 19 -4.22 -5.74 -7.37
C LYS A 19 -4.23 -6.54 -6.07
N ASN A 20 -3.10 -7.15 -5.71
CA ASN A 20 -2.99 -7.91 -4.48
C ASN A 20 -3.21 -7.04 -3.23
N ILE A 21 -2.64 -5.82 -3.20
CA ILE A 21 -2.85 -4.87 -2.10
C ILE A 21 -4.32 -4.47 -2.00
N ARG A 22 -4.98 -4.14 -3.12
CA ARG A 22 -6.42 -3.82 -3.12
C ARG A 22 -7.26 -4.98 -2.60
N PHE A 23 -6.95 -6.21 -3.02
CA PHE A 23 -7.65 -7.39 -2.54
C PHE A 23 -7.48 -7.62 -1.04
N PHE A 24 -6.26 -7.44 -0.52
CA PHE A 24 -5.98 -7.48 0.92
C PHE A 24 -6.82 -6.44 1.68
N LEU A 25 -6.85 -5.19 1.20
CA LEU A 25 -7.59 -4.11 1.83
C LEU A 25 -9.10 -4.37 1.85
N LEU A 26 -9.67 -4.90 0.75
CA LEU A 26 -11.08 -5.30 0.67
C LEU A 26 -11.40 -6.46 1.62
N SER A 27 -10.47 -7.41 1.79
CA SER A 27 -10.63 -8.52 2.74
C SER A 27 -10.56 -8.03 4.20
N ALA A 28 -9.76 -7.00 4.46
CA ALA A 28 -9.63 -6.37 5.77
C ALA A 28 -10.83 -5.49 6.16
N GLU A 29 -11.68 -5.05 5.22
CA GLU A 29 -12.91 -4.29 5.51
C GLU A 29 -13.95 -5.10 6.30
N MET A 30 -13.82 -6.43 6.39
CA MET A 30 -14.60 -7.25 7.32
C MET A 30 -14.17 -7.06 8.78
N ARG A 31 -13.11 -6.30 9.05
CA ARG A 31 -12.72 -5.80 10.37
C ARG A 31 -12.99 -4.29 10.41
N PRO A 32 -13.49 -3.74 11.53
CA PRO A 32 -13.68 -2.30 11.68
C PRO A 32 -12.29 -1.62 11.83
N VAL A 33 -11.60 -1.41 10.71
CA VAL A 33 -10.36 -0.62 10.67
C VAL A 33 -10.75 0.82 10.36
N THR A 34 -11.11 1.55 11.41
CA THR A 34 -11.56 2.96 11.34
C THR A 34 -10.42 3.96 11.15
N ASP A 35 -9.15 3.53 11.25
CA ASP A 35 -8.00 4.44 11.21
C ASP A 35 -7.02 4.10 10.06
N ILE A 36 -6.68 5.13 9.28
CA ILE A 36 -5.77 5.04 8.13
C ILE A 36 -4.37 4.61 8.55
N TYR A 37 -3.95 4.95 9.77
CA TYR A 37 -2.65 4.55 10.30
C TYR A 37 -2.53 3.03 10.45
N THR A 38 -3.50 2.39 11.09
CA THR A 38 -3.54 0.93 11.22
C THR A 38 -3.52 0.27 9.84
N ARG A 39 -4.30 0.83 8.88
CA ARG A 39 -4.32 0.34 7.50
C ARG A 39 -2.95 0.40 6.84
N ILE A 40 -2.21 1.48 7.03
CA ILE A 40 -0.85 1.64 6.51
C ILE A 40 0.08 0.60 7.12
N VAL A 41 0.07 0.43 8.45
CA VAL A 41 0.95 -0.49 9.16
C VAL A 41 0.68 -1.94 8.75
N GLU A 42 -0.58 -2.38 8.76
CA GLU A 42 -0.96 -3.74 8.34
C GLU A 42 -0.54 -4.02 6.90
N THR A 43 -0.77 -3.07 5.99
CA THR A 43 -0.38 -3.22 4.59
C THR A 43 1.14 -3.28 4.42
N LEU A 44 1.91 -2.53 5.22
CA LEU A 44 3.37 -2.59 5.19
C LEU A 44 3.91 -3.93 5.70
N TYR A 45 3.26 -4.54 6.69
CA TYR A 45 3.61 -5.88 7.17
C TYR A 45 3.39 -6.94 6.10
N GLU A 46 2.25 -6.88 5.41
CA GLU A 46 1.92 -7.86 4.36
C GLU A 46 2.76 -7.64 3.08
N PHE A 47 3.07 -6.38 2.75
CA PHE A 47 3.75 -6.01 1.50
C PHE A 47 5.03 -5.18 1.75
N PRO A 48 6.08 -5.77 2.35
CA PRO A 48 7.29 -5.05 2.70
C PRO A 48 8.00 -4.46 1.46
N GLY A 49 8.54 -3.24 1.62
CA GLY A 49 9.29 -2.53 0.57
C GLY A 49 8.43 -1.96 -0.56
N ARG A 50 7.10 -2.07 -0.50
CA ARG A 50 6.18 -1.59 -1.56
C ARG A 50 5.61 -0.19 -1.31
N VAL A 51 6.35 0.66 -0.58
CA VAL A 51 5.91 1.99 -0.11
C VAL A 51 5.23 2.82 -1.19
N ARG A 52 5.82 2.94 -2.38
CA ARG A 52 5.23 3.71 -3.48
C ARG A 52 3.87 3.17 -3.91
N ILE A 53 3.76 1.87 -4.16
CA ILE A 53 2.50 1.25 -4.61
C ILE A 53 1.44 1.33 -3.49
N ILE A 54 1.83 1.12 -2.24
CA ILE A 54 0.93 1.24 -1.08
C ILE A 54 0.41 2.69 -0.98
N SER A 55 1.28 3.69 -1.15
CA SER A 55 0.89 5.11 -1.14
C SER A 55 -0.13 5.42 -2.24
N GLU A 56 0.08 4.90 -3.45
CA GLU A 56 -0.83 5.05 -4.59
C GLU A 56 -2.19 4.37 -4.32
N VAL A 57 -2.20 3.20 -3.68
CA VAL A 57 -3.44 2.45 -3.40
C VAL A 57 -4.24 3.07 -2.26
N LEU A 58 -3.58 3.49 -1.18
CA LEU A 58 -4.22 4.08 0.00
C LEU A 58 -4.54 5.57 -0.18
N GLY A 59 -4.06 6.22 -1.25
CA GLY A 59 -4.29 7.64 -1.50
C GLY A 59 -3.60 8.56 -0.50
N VAL A 60 -2.46 8.13 0.07
CA VAL A 60 -1.68 8.88 1.05
C VAL A 60 -0.28 9.19 0.51
N SER A 61 0.41 10.19 1.07
CA SER A 61 1.79 10.46 0.68
C SER A 61 2.75 9.37 1.18
N THR A 62 3.87 9.16 0.48
CA THR A 62 4.94 8.28 0.96
C THR A 62 5.50 8.74 2.32
N GLN A 63 5.48 10.04 2.60
CA GLN A 63 5.85 10.58 3.91
C GLN A 63 4.90 10.09 5.01
N GLN A 64 3.59 10.06 4.78
CA GLN A 64 2.64 9.49 5.74
C GLN A 64 2.90 8.00 5.97
N ILE A 65 3.26 7.24 4.93
CA ILE A 65 3.65 5.83 5.06
C ILE A 65 4.85 5.67 6.00
N TYR A 66 5.92 6.45 5.76
CA TYR A 66 7.13 6.39 6.59
C TYR A 66 6.90 6.87 8.01
N SER A 67 6.12 7.95 8.19
CA SER A 67 5.72 8.42 9.52
C SER A 67 4.97 7.31 10.26
N ALA A 68 4.05 6.61 9.60
CA ALA A 68 3.25 5.55 10.21
C ALA A 68 4.12 4.38 10.67
N ALA A 69 5.00 3.92 9.78
CA ALA A 69 5.99 2.90 10.12
C ALA A 69 6.87 3.33 11.30
N ARG A 70 7.35 4.58 11.30
CA ARG A 70 8.21 5.11 12.37
C ARG A 70 7.47 5.19 13.71
N ALA A 71 6.26 5.74 13.72
CA ALA A 71 5.47 5.83 14.94
C ALA A 71 5.17 4.44 15.51
N HIS A 72 4.86 3.47 14.65
CA HIS A 72 4.62 2.09 15.06
C HIS A 72 5.88 1.45 15.67
N CYS A 73 7.03 1.56 15.00
CA CYS A 73 8.30 1.02 15.49
C CYS A 73 8.76 1.65 16.80
N LEU A 74 8.37 2.90 17.08
CA LEU A 74 8.73 3.63 18.30
C LEU A 74 7.65 3.55 19.39
N GLY A 75 6.54 2.85 19.15
CA GLY A 75 5.41 2.79 20.08
C GLY A 75 4.75 4.16 20.34
N LEU A 76 4.86 5.10 19.40
CA LEU A 76 4.29 6.44 19.51
C LEU A 76 2.81 6.42 19.15
N LYS A 77 2.01 7.22 19.84
CA LYS A 77 0.63 7.49 19.45
C LYS A 77 0.63 8.27 18.14
N TRP A 78 -0.16 7.82 17.17
CA TRP A 78 -0.46 8.57 15.97
C TRP A 78 -1.28 9.81 16.35
N ILE A 79 -0.89 10.99 15.87
CA ILE A 79 -1.52 12.29 16.14
C ILE A 79 -2.17 12.79 14.87
#